data_AF-A0A1L9TES4-F1
#
_entry.id   AF-A0A1L9TES4-F1
#
_cell.length_a   1.000
_cell.length_b   1.000
_cell.length_c   1.000
_cell.angle_alpha   90.00
_cell.angle_beta   90.00
_cell.angle_gamma   90.00
#
_symmetry.space_group_name_H-M   'P 1'
#
loop_
_entity.id
_entity.type
_entity.pdbx_description
1 polymer ?
#
loop_
_entity_poly.entity_id
_entity_poly.type
_entity_poly.pdbx_seq_one_letter_code
_entity_poly.pdbx_strand_id
1 'polypeptide(L)'
;MSFRPDSPVQLPNGGLVCKAHHLKICGICTVDYSFMDDILGSADEPMSDGGDDGDDDRRYPNAFVSSVFAAPEASDSANTGPVIPVKYKPPRDGDSPQTLFRARRSTKAIPPVIRFIHASDPKQFLIFTDGACLNNGQANPKAGCSFVYRPSTEEPRIVGHAEFRLENKGPTGEVHQQTSNRAELRASGEGFTTLIIATDSEYVVEGATSWVRGWLRRGWKTSMGAAVKNRDLWEVLLGEFKEHAAWGMDVKFWRIPREWNTEADRYAGLAAARDEKEEFQDLMGVLV
;
A
#
# COMPACT_ATOMS: atom_id res chain seq x y z
N MET A 1 25.06 -4.13 1.30
CA MET A 1 24.02 -5.14 0.96
C MET A 1 22.68 -4.57 1.40
N SER A 2 21.69 -4.47 0.51
CA SER A 2 20.34 -3.99 0.85
C SER A 2 19.65 -5.00 1.76
N PHE A 3 19.66 -4.74 3.06
CA PHE A 3 18.92 -5.56 4.01
C PHE A 3 17.44 -5.15 3.98
N ARG A 4 16.55 -6.07 3.58
CA ARG A 4 15.10 -5.83 3.48
C ARG A 4 14.34 -6.76 4.43
N PRO A 5 13.26 -6.31 5.08
CA PRO A 5 12.51 -7.14 6.02
C PRO A 5 11.95 -8.36 5.31
N ASP A 6 12.40 -9.55 5.72
CA ASP A 6 11.85 -10.79 5.22
C ASP A 6 10.39 -10.97 5.66
N SER A 7 9.61 -11.66 4.81
CA SER A 7 8.28 -12.19 5.17
C SER A 7 8.33 -12.84 6.56
N PRO A 8 7.33 -12.64 7.41
CA PRO A 8 7.31 -13.28 8.72
C PRO A 8 7.24 -14.80 8.60
N VAL A 9 7.75 -15.47 9.63
CA VAL A 9 7.57 -16.91 9.85
C VAL A 9 6.60 -17.09 10.99
N GLN A 10 5.61 -17.95 10.78
CA GLN A 10 4.69 -18.35 11.83
C GLN A 10 5.36 -19.40 12.73
N LEU A 11 5.38 -19.10 14.02
CA LEU A 11 5.85 -20.01 15.07
C LEU A 11 4.76 -21.06 15.38
N PRO A 12 5.11 -22.19 16.02
CA PRO A 12 4.14 -23.23 16.39
C PRO A 12 2.99 -22.75 17.28
N ASN A 13 3.17 -21.64 18.01
CA ASN A 13 2.14 -21.02 18.83
C ASN A 13 1.25 -20.03 18.07
N GLY A 14 1.40 -19.94 16.74
CA GLY A 14 0.64 -19.04 15.87
C GLY A 14 1.18 -17.61 15.77
N GLY A 15 2.16 -17.23 16.61
CA GLY A 15 2.79 -15.91 16.57
C GLY A 15 3.69 -15.71 15.34
N LEU A 16 3.77 -14.49 14.83
CA LEU A 16 4.66 -14.13 13.73
C LEU A 16 5.96 -13.49 14.24
N VAL A 17 7.08 -13.84 13.62
CA VAL A 17 8.39 -13.21 13.80
C VAL A 17 9.04 -12.93 12.46
N CYS A 18 9.93 -11.94 12.34
CA CYS A 18 10.68 -11.76 11.09
C CYS A 18 11.56 -13.00 10.81
N LYS A 19 11.59 -13.48 9.56
CA LYS A 19 12.35 -14.69 9.19
C LYS A 19 13.85 -14.57 9.47
N ALA A 20 14.43 -13.41 9.15
CA ALA A 20 15.88 -13.19 9.27
C ALA A 20 16.39 -13.17 10.72
N HIS A 21 15.61 -12.59 11.65
CA HIS A 21 16.10 -12.34 13.02
C HIS A 21 15.27 -13.02 14.10
N HIS A 22 14.17 -13.67 13.73
CA HIS A 22 13.25 -14.34 14.65
C HIS A 22 12.75 -13.45 15.79
N LEU A 23 12.63 -12.14 15.52
CA LEU A 23 12.13 -11.15 16.46
C LEU A 23 10.68 -10.77 16.15
N LYS A 24 9.85 -10.74 17.19
CA LYS A 24 8.46 -10.29 17.15
C LYS A 24 8.38 -8.77 16.94
N ILE A 25 9.17 -8.01 17.70
CA ILE A 25 9.45 -6.59 17.42
C ILE A 25 10.90 -6.50 16.96
N CYS A 26 11.11 -6.23 15.68
CA CYS A 26 12.45 -6.24 15.09
C CYS A 26 12.90 -4.82 14.75
N GLY A 27 13.88 -4.30 15.51
CA GLY A 27 14.50 -3.01 15.21
C GLY A 27 15.32 -2.99 13.92
N ILE A 28 15.82 -4.15 13.47
CA ILE A 28 16.64 -4.28 12.25
C ILE A 28 15.75 -4.32 11.00
N CYS A 29 14.67 -5.10 11.03
CA CYS A 29 13.68 -5.15 9.96
C CYS A 29 12.67 -3.98 10.03
N THR A 30 12.70 -3.18 11.09
CA THR A 30 11.75 -2.09 11.39
C THR A 30 10.26 -2.49 11.36
N VAL A 31 9.98 -3.78 11.56
CA VAL A 31 8.63 -4.38 11.64
C VAL A 31 8.29 -4.76 13.08
N ASP A 32 7.01 -4.73 13.40
CA ASP A 32 6.46 -5.11 14.70
C ASP A 32 5.29 -6.07 14.48
N TYR A 33 5.52 -7.37 14.65
CA TYR A 33 4.55 -8.46 14.54
C TYR A 33 3.82 -8.75 15.85
N SER A 34 3.99 -7.92 16.88
CA SER A 34 3.42 -8.19 18.20
C SER A 34 1.90 -8.14 18.26
N PHE A 35 1.28 -7.64 17.20
CA PHE A 35 -0.16 -7.45 17.10
C PHE A 35 -0.97 -8.73 16.78
N MET A 36 -0.35 -9.83 16.35
CA MET A 36 -1.05 -11.06 15.91
C MET A 36 -1.67 -11.90 17.05
N ASP A 37 -1.30 -11.64 18.30
CA ASP A 37 -1.76 -12.45 19.44
C ASP A 37 -3.30 -12.42 19.62
N ASP A 38 -3.99 -11.40 19.07
CA ASP A 38 -5.45 -11.23 19.21
C ASP A 38 -6.27 -11.85 18.07
N ILE A 39 -5.68 -12.15 16.90
CA ILE A 39 -6.44 -12.76 15.79
C ILE A 39 -6.80 -14.22 16.11
N LEU A 40 -5.99 -14.88 16.93
CA LEU A 40 -6.26 -16.24 17.43
C LEU A 40 -7.10 -16.24 18.72
N GLY A 41 -7.26 -15.08 19.38
CA GLY A 41 -7.93 -14.95 20.68
C GLY A 41 -9.32 -14.31 20.64
N SER A 42 -9.85 -13.94 19.48
CA SER A 42 -11.12 -13.19 19.36
C SER A 42 -12.24 -13.93 18.59
N ALA A 43 -12.14 -15.25 18.45
CA ALA A 43 -13.33 -16.05 18.19
C ALA A 43 -14.16 -16.05 19.48
N ASP A 44 -15.37 -15.48 19.40
CA ASP A 44 -16.36 -15.32 20.46
C ASP A 44 -16.12 -14.13 21.39
N GLU A 45 -16.85 -13.03 21.14
CA GLU A 45 -17.60 -12.26 22.15
C GLU A 45 -18.55 -11.26 21.44
N PRO A 46 -19.82 -11.14 21.85
CA PRO A 46 -20.84 -10.35 21.14
C PRO A 46 -20.72 -8.85 21.38
N MET A 47 -21.15 -8.10 20.37
CA MET A 47 -21.25 -6.64 20.31
C MET A 47 -21.94 -6.05 21.54
N SER A 48 -21.27 -5.11 22.23
CA SER A 48 -21.96 -4.14 23.09
C SER A 48 -21.86 -2.75 22.46
N ASP A 49 -23.04 -2.15 22.30
CA ASP A 49 -23.28 -0.80 21.85
C ASP A 49 -22.92 0.19 22.97
N GLY A 50 -22.15 1.21 22.62
CA GLY A 50 -21.65 2.23 23.54
C GLY A 50 -21.16 3.42 22.75
N GLY A 51 -22.10 4.27 22.34
CA GLY A 51 -21.82 5.57 21.75
C GLY A 51 -21.21 6.54 22.77
N ASP A 52 -20.33 7.40 22.28
CA ASP A 52 -20.04 8.69 22.89
C ASP A 52 -19.54 9.65 21.80
N ASP A 53 -20.17 10.82 21.77
CA ASP A 53 -20.02 11.87 20.77
C ASP A 53 -18.86 12.80 21.16
N GLY A 54 -18.02 13.16 20.18
CA GLY A 54 -16.93 14.11 20.36
C GLY A 54 -16.57 14.81 19.06
N ASP A 55 -17.29 15.89 18.75
CA ASP A 55 -17.00 16.85 17.69
C ASP A 55 -15.63 17.54 17.89
N ASP A 56 -14.76 17.51 16.87
CA ASP A 56 -13.72 18.54 16.66
C ASP A 56 -13.64 18.84 15.14
N ASP A 57 -14.36 19.88 14.74
CA ASP A 57 -14.41 20.43 13.39
C ASP A 57 -13.13 21.25 13.12
N ARG A 58 -12.17 20.66 12.40
CA ARG A 58 -11.04 21.39 11.82
C ARG A 58 -11.01 21.24 10.31
N ARG A 59 -11.75 22.17 9.70
CA ARG A 59 -11.84 22.44 8.26
C ARG A 59 -10.51 23.01 7.73
N TYR A 60 -9.79 22.23 6.92
CA TYR A 60 -8.71 22.75 6.07
C TYR A 60 -9.27 23.16 4.69
N PRO A 61 -8.91 24.33 4.14
CA PRO A 61 -9.49 24.85 2.92
C PRO A 61 -8.82 24.24 1.68
N ASN A 62 -9.56 23.43 0.92
CA ASN A 62 -9.20 23.07 -0.46
C ASN A 62 -9.80 24.09 -1.42
N ALA A 63 -8.95 24.94 -1.98
CA ALA A 63 -9.29 25.77 -3.13
C ALA A 63 -8.46 25.32 -4.34
N PHE A 64 -9.17 25.13 -5.45
CA PHE A 64 -8.69 24.95 -6.82
C PHE A 64 -8.32 23.53 -7.29
N VAL A 65 -9.35 22.76 -7.63
CA VAL A 65 -9.30 21.94 -8.86
C VAL A 65 -10.63 22.09 -9.59
N SER A 66 -10.61 22.79 -10.73
CA SER A 66 -11.72 22.83 -11.67
C SER A 66 -11.23 22.42 -13.05
N SER A 67 -12.03 21.54 -13.66
CA SER A 67 -12.10 21.20 -15.09
C SER A 67 -11.03 20.26 -15.67
N VAL A 68 -11.23 18.95 -15.50
CA VAL A 68 -11.13 17.99 -16.64
C VAL A 68 -12.15 16.84 -16.52
N PHE A 69 -12.59 16.43 -15.32
CA PHE A 69 -13.60 15.37 -15.18
C PHE A 69 -14.63 15.74 -14.11
N ALA A 70 -15.85 16.05 -14.54
CA ALA A 70 -16.96 16.28 -13.61
C ALA A 70 -17.33 14.95 -12.95
N ALA A 71 -17.27 14.90 -11.62
CA ALA A 71 -17.82 13.79 -10.84
C ALA A 71 -19.33 13.68 -11.14
N PRO A 72 -19.89 12.47 -11.32
CA PRO A 72 -21.34 12.30 -11.29
C PRO A 72 -21.86 12.68 -9.90
N GLU A 73 -23.04 13.31 -9.84
CA GLU A 73 -23.64 13.79 -8.60
C GLU A 73 -23.78 12.65 -7.58
N ALA A 74 -23.15 12.83 -6.42
CA ALA A 74 -23.15 11.87 -5.33
C ALA A 74 -24.59 11.70 -4.79
N SER A 75 -25.10 10.47 -4.83
CA SER A 75 -26.31 10.11 -4.11
C SER A 75 -25.99 10.02 -2.61
N ASP A 76 -26.69 10.80 -1.80
CA ASP A 76 -26.69 10.73 -0.34
C ASP A 76 -27.10 9.32 0.13
N SER A 77 -26.12 8.48 0.43
CA SER A 77 -26.29 7.36 1.35
C SER A 77 -25.03 7.23 2.19
N ALA A 78 -25.14 7.67 3.44
CA ALA A 78 -24.10 7.65 4.45
C ALA A 78 -23.54 6.24 4.65
N ASN A 79 -22.33 6.04 4.16
CA ASN A 79 -21.38 5.09 4.73
C ASN A 79 -20.05 5.81 4.85
N THR A 80 -19.91 6.63 5.89
CA THR A 80 -18.72 7.48 6.13
C THR A 80 -17.53 6.70 6.69
N GLY A 81 -17.70 5.39 6.93
CA GLY A 81 -16.67 4.51 7.44
C GLY A 81 -15.47 4.33 6.51
N PRO A 82 -14.35 3.86 7.05
CA PRO A 82 -13.14 3.58 6.29
C PRO A 82 -13.40 2.48 5.24
N VAL A 83 -12.97 2.70 4.00
CA VAL A 83 -13.01 1.67 2.96
C VAL A 83 -11.79 0.78 3.12
N ILE A 84 -12.04 -0.50 3.45
CA ILE A 84 -10.97 -1.47 3.70
C ILE A 84 -10.89 -2.45 2.53
N PRO A 85 -9.78 -2.46 1.77
CA PRO A 85 -9.52 -3.41 0.71
C PRO A 85 -9.63 -4.87 1.15
N VAL A 86 -9.82 -5.75 0.16
CA VAL A 86 -9.82 -7.20 0.35
C VAL A 86 -8.59 -7.85 -0.28
N LYS A 87 -8.24 -9.06 0.18
CA LYS A 87 -7.22 -9.85 -0.50
C LYS A 87 -7.75 -10.34 -1.85
N TYR A 88 -6.97 -10.14 -2.90
CA TYR A 88 -7.22 -10.78 -4.18
C TYR A 88 -6.93 -12.28 -4.07
N LYS A 89 -7.87 -13.10 -4.54
CA LYS A 89 -7.71 -14.55 -4.63
C LYS A 89 -7.61 -14.93 -6.10
N PRO A 90 -6.48 -15.46 -6.58
CA PRO A 90 -6.40 -15.92 -7.96
C PRO A 90 -7.41 -17.06 -8.20
N PRO A 91 -7.88 -17.24 -9.45
CA PRO A 91 -8.86 -18.29 -9.78
C PRO A 91 -8.37 -19.71 -9.46
N ARG A 92 -7.05 -19.97 -9.58
CA ARG A 92 -6.43 -21.26 -9.27
C ARG A 92 -5.17 -21.08 -8.43
N ASP A 93 -4.90 -22.06 -7.59
CA ASP A 93 -3.62 -22.14 -6.88
C ASP A 93 -2.47 -22.25 -7.89
N GLY A 94 -1.48 -21.37 -7.74
CA GLY A 94 -0.33 -21.28 -8.64
C GLY A 94 -0.51 -20.36 -9.86
N ASP A 95 -1.69 -19.76 -10.06
CA ASP A 95 -1.83 -18.68 -11.03
C ASP A 95 -0.91 -17.51 -10.64
N SER A 96 -0.18 -16.98 -11.62
CA SER A 96 0.75 -15.89 -11.40
C SER A 96 0.22 -14.57 -11.98
N PRO A 97 0.70 -13.42 -11.48
CA PRO A 97 0.44 -12.13 -12.08
C PRO A 97 0.69 -12.12 -13.59
N GLN A 98 1.76 -12.75 -14.06
CA GLN A 98 2.15 -12.79 -15.48
C GLN A 98 1.19 -13.65 -16.32
N THR A 99 0.57 -14.68 -15.74
CA THR A 99 -0.41 -15.51 -16.48
C THR A 99 -1.79 -14.86 -16.52
N LEU A 100 -2.21 -14.26 -15.41
CA LEU A 100 -3.53 -13.63 -15.26
C LEU A 100 -3.60 -12.23 -15.85
N PHE A 101 -2.55 -11.43 -15.75
CA PHE A 101 -2.53 -10.05 -16.21
C PHE A 101 -1.53 -9.87 -17.35
N ARG A 102 -2.05 -9.61 -18.54
CA ARG A 102 -1.25 -9.48 -19.75
C ARG A 102 -1.08 -8.02 -20.12
N ALA A 103 0.05 -7.71 -20.73
CA ALA A 103 0.26 -6.43 -21.37
C ALA A 103 -0.80 -6.20 -22.45
N ARG A 104 -1.74 -5.30 -22.22
CA ARG A 104 -2.80 -4.96 -23.17
C ARG A 104 -2.96 -3.46 -23.24
N ARG A 105 -3.32 -2.98 -24.43
CA ARG A 105 -3.62 -1.56 -24.66
C ARG A 105 -4.98 -1.23 -24.06
N SER A 106 -5.00 -0.36 -23.06
CA SER A 106 -6.22 0.27 -22.57
C SER A 106 -6.66 1.32 -23.59
N THR A 107 -7.78 1.08 -24.28
CA THR A 107 -8.38 2.05 -25.21
C THR A 107 -9.29 3.05 -24.52
N LYS A 108 -9.57 2.86 -23.22
CA LYS A 108 -10.34 3.78 -22.38
C LYS A 108 -9.49 4.89 -21.77
N ALA A 109 -8.18 4.67 -21.64
CA ALA A 109 -7.24 5.70 -21.24
C ALA A 109 -6.92 6.62 -22.44
N ILE A 110 -6.80 7.92 -22.19
CA ILE A 110 -6.43 8.91 -23.20
C ILE A 110 -5.17 9.65 -22.69
N PRO A 111 -4.00 9.49 -23.35
CA PRO A 111 -3.76 8.64 -24.52
C PRO A 111 -3.83 7.14 -24.18
N PRO A 112 -4.07 6.26 -25.17
CA PRO A 112 -4.07 4.82 -24.93
C PRO A 112 -2.73 4.33 -24.36
N VAL A 113 -2.79 3.71 -23.19
CA VAL A 113 -1.61 3.18 -22.48
C VAL A 113 -1.62 1.66 -22.45
N ILE A 114 -0.45 1.05 -22.49
CA ILE A 114 -0.29 -0.38 -22.20
C ILE A 114 -0.33 -0.54 -20.68
N ARG A 115 -1.10 -1.51 -20.19
CA ARG A 115 -1.22 -1.87 -18.77
C ARG A 115 -1.20 -3.38 -18.61
N PHE A 116 -0.99 -3.86 -17.39
CA PHE A 116 -1.28 -5.25 -17.03
C PHE A 116 -2.79 -5.42 -16.83
N ILE A 117 -3.51 -5.86 -17.86
CA ILE A 117 -4.97 -6.04 -17.83
C ILE A 117 -5.28 -7.53 -17.68
N HIS A 118 -6.24 -7.85 -16.81
CA HIS A 118 -6.63 -9.24 -16.57
C HIS A 118 -7.12 -9.92 -17.87
N ALA A 119 -6.69 -11.16 -18.08
CA ALA A 119 -6.82 -11.84 -19.36
C ALA A 119 -8.28 -12.13 -19.75
N SER A 120 -9.12 -12.42 -18.75
CA SER A 120 -10.55 -12.72 -18.90
C SER A 120 -11.47 -11.62 -18.36
N ASP A 121 -10.93 -10.57 -17.74
CA ASP A 121 -11.74 -9.46 -17.21
C ASP A 121 -11.05 -8.11 -17.47
N PRO A 122 -11.36 -7.43 -18.59
CA PRO A 122 -10.66 -6.20 -18.97
C PRO A 122 -10.94 -5.01 -18.05
N LYS A 123 -11.77 -5.15 -17.01
CA LYS A 123 -12.03 -4.14 -15.99
C LYS A 123 -11.04 -4.18 -14.82
N GLN A 124 -10.27 -5.26 -14.72
CA GLN A 124 -9.23 -5.42 -13.69
C GLN A 124 -7.87 -5.12 -14.29
N PHE A 125 -7.09 -4.30 -13.59
CA PHE A 125 -5.69 -4.06 -13.91
C PHE A 125 -4.83 -4.31 -12.67
N LEU A 126 -3.56 -4.58 -12.94
CA LEU A 126 -2.57 -4.90 -11.93
C LEU A 126 -1.46 -3.85 -11.94
N ILE A 127 -1.05 -3.46 -10.74
CA ILE A 127 0.23 -2.80 -10.51
C ILE A 127 1.07 -3.67 -9.58
N PHE A 128 2.38 -3.67 -9.80
CA PHE A 128 3.34 -4.21 -8.85
C PHE A 128 3.89 -3.07 -8.02
N THR A 129 3.97 -3.22 -6.70
CA THR A 129 4.56 -2.23 -5.81
C THR A 129 5.66 -2.85 -4.97
N ASP A 130 6.68 -2.05 -4.68
CA ASP A 130 7.77 -2.46 -3.80
C ASP A 130 8.43 -1.25 -3.10
N GLY A 131 9.00 -1.52 -1.93
CA GLY A 131 9.82 -0.59 -1.17
C GLY A 131 11.17 -1.17 -0.81
N ALA A 132 12.21 -0.36 -0.98
CA ALA A 132 13.58 -0.69 -0.64
C ALA A 132 14.10 0.27 0.42
N CYS A 133 14.94 -0.22 1.34
CA CYS A 133 15.74 0.64 2.21
C CYS A 133 17.19 0.14 2.26
N LEU A 134 18.12 0.96 1.75
CA LEU A 134 19.55 0.80 1.97
C LEU A 134 19.85 1.12 3.44
N ASN A 135 20.73 0.34 4.07
CA ASN A 135 21.07 0.46 5.49
C ASN A 135 19.84 0.44 6.42
N ASN A 136 18.81 -0.37 6.10
CA ASN A 136 17.62 -0.48 6.94
C ASN A 136 17.99 -0.90 8.37
N GLY A 137 17.43 -0.20 9.37
CA GLY A 137 17.75 -0.43 10.78
C GLY A 137 19.19 -0.11 11.18
N GLN A 138 19.99 0.48 10.29
CA GLN A 138 21.40 0.86 10.51
C GLN A 138 21.59 2.37 10.31
N ALA A 139 22.82 2.85 10.50
CA ALA A 139 23.16 4.26 10.28
C ALA A 139 22.98 4.65 8.79
N ASN A 140 22.50 5.87 8.57
CA ASN A 140 22.26 6.45 7.23
C ASN A 140 21.32 5.60 6.35
N PRO A 141 20.07 5.33 6.80
CA PRO A 141 19.10 4.61 5.99
C PRO A 141 18.65 5.47 4.81
N LYS A 142 18.53 4.87 3.63
CA LYS A 142 17.96 5.52 2.43
C LYS A 142 16.86 4.64 1.88
N ALA A 143 15.61 5.12 1.85
CA ALA A 143 14.49 4.38 1.31
C ALA A 143 13.97 4.96 0.00
N GLY A 144 13.42 4.08 -0.84
CA GLY A 144 12.81 4.42 -2.11
C GLY A 144 11.71 3.42 -2.42
N CYS A 145 10.72 3.87 -3.17
CA CYS A 145 9.58 3.06 -3.56
C CYS A 145 9.38 3.11 -5.06
N SER A 146 8.66 2.12 -5.58
CA SER A 146 8.28 2.10 -6.98
C SER A 146 6.97 1.39 -7.20
N PHE A 147 6.38 1.70 -8.34
CA PHE A 147 5.23 1.00 -8.88
C PHE A 147 5.47 0.69 -10.37
N VAL A 148 5.11 -0.52 -10.79
CA VAL A 148 5.23 -1.00 -12.18
C VAL A 148 3.85 -1.39 -12.66
N TYR A 149 3.36 -0.68 -13.67
CA TYR A 149 1.98 -0.81 -14.16
C TYR A 149 1.88 -1.27 -15.60
N ARG A 150 3.03 -1.41 -16.26
CA ARG A 150 3.15 -2.02 -17.58
C ARG A 150 4.53 -2.67 -17.74
N PRO A 151 4.70 -3.59 -18.70
CA PRO A 151 6.00 -4.19 -18.94
C PRO A 151 7.03 -3.12 -19.33
N SER A 152 8.26 -3.31 -18.86
CA SER A 152 9.41 -2.55 -19.33
C SER A 152 9.61 -2.79 -20.83
N THR A 153 9.81 -1.72 -21.58
CA THR A 153 10.08 -1.75 -23.02
C THR A 153 11.48 -1.22 -23.28
N GLU A 154 12.14 -1.70 -24.34
CA GLU A 154 13.43 -1.16 -24.79
C GLU A 154 13.33 0.29 -25.30
N GLU A 155 12.12 0.78 -25.55
CA GLU A 155 11.87 2.16 -25.97
C GLU A 155 11.95 3.16 -24.79
N PRO A 156 12.96 4.05 -24.73
CA PRO A 156 13.23 4.90 -23.55
C PRO A 156 12.14 5.95 -23.27
N ARG A 157 11.29 6.25 -24.25
CA ARG A 157 10.22 7.26 -24.15
C ARG A 157 8.94 6.70 -23.52
N ILE A 158 8.92 5.39 -23.26
CA ILE A 158 7.77 4.63 -22.79
C ILE A 158 8.11 4.14 -21.36
N VAL A 159 7.97 5.04 -20.37
CA VAL A 159 8.26 4.73 -18.95
C VAL A 159 7.18 3.82 -18.34
N GLY A 160 7.54 2.59 -17.99
CA GLY A 160 6.61 1.54 -17.51
C GLY A 160 6.24 1.52 -16.03
N HIS A 161 6.77 2.48 -15.33
CA HIS A 161 6.89 2.52 -13.89
C HIS A 161 6.89 3.97 -13.43
N ALA A 162 6.70 4.21 -12.15
CA ALA A 162 7.32 5.38 -11.55
C ALA A 162 7.94 5.04 -10.20
N GLU A 163 8.98 5.77 -9.91
CA GLU A 163 9.90 5.48 -8.83
C GLU A 163 10.45 6.79 -8.28
N PHE A 164 10.43 6.91 -6.97
CA PHE A 164 10.79 8.13 -6.29
C PHE A 164 11.35 7.81 -4.91
N ARG A 165 12.26 8.68 -4.48
CA ARG A 165 12.82 8.57 -3.15
C ARG A 165 11.75 8.95 -2.14
N LEU A 166 11.63 8.15 -1.07
CA LEU A 166 10.73 8.47 0.03
C LEU A 166 11.23 9.75 0.74
N GLU A 167 10.28 10.61 1.06
CA GLU A 167 10.54 11.96 1.56
C GLU A 167 10.90 11.93 3.06
N ASN A 168 11.77 12.85 3.50
CA ASN A 168 12.21 12.92 4.90
C ASN A 168 11.06 13.27 5.84
N LYS A 169 10.14 14.12 5.38
CA LYS A 169 8.91 14.47 6.09
C LYS A 169 7.73 13.67 5.55
N GLY A 170 6.92 13.13 6.45
CA GLY A 170 5.67 12.45 6.10
C GLY A 170 4.56 13.44 5.71
N PRO A 171 3.36 12.92 5.39
CA PRO A 171 2.21 13.73 5.01
C PRO A 171 1.79 14.76 6.08
N THR A 172 2.10 14.51 7.35
CA THR A 172 1.84 15.42 8.47
C THR A 172 2.92 16.51 8.65
N GLY A 173 3.97 16.50 7.82
CA GLY A 173 5.11 17.43 7.91
C GLY A 173 6.18 17.03 8.95
N GLU A 174 5.96 15.96 9.71
CA GLU A 174 6.90 15.43 10.70
C GLU A 174 8.04 14.64 10.05
N VAL A 175 9.25 14.72 10.62
CA VAL A 175 10.40 13.95 10.14
C VAL A 175 10.28 12.49 10.57
N HIS A 176 10.36 11.56 9.63
CA HIS A 176 10.28 10.12 9.90
C HIS A 176 11.52 9.37 9.40
N GLN A 177 11.81 8.25 10.07
CA GLN A 177 12.88 7.36 9.64
C GLN A 177 12.49 6.68 8.31
N GLN A 178 13.42 6.70 7.36
CA GLN A 178 13.33 6.00 6.08
C GLN A 178 13.32 4.48 6.33
N THR A 179 12.28 3.78 5.87
CA THR A 179 12.14 2.32 6.00
C THR A 179 11.47 1.73 4.77
N SER A 180 11.64 0.44 4.50
CA SER A 180 10.93 -0.26 3.41
C SER A 180 9.42 -0.22 3.62
N ASN A 181 8.93 -0.38 4.84
CA ASN A 181 7.49 -0.38 5.14
C ASN A 181 6.83 0.94 4.72
N ARG A 182 7.49 2.08 4.99
CA ARG A 182 7.00 3.39 4.55
C ARG A 182 7.03 3.54 3.04
N ALA A 183 8.09 3.05 2.40
CA ALA A 183 8.22 3.06 0.95
C ALA A 183 7.10 2.26 0.28
N GLU A 184 6.77 1.07 0.76
CA GLU A 184 5.71 0.25 0.17
C GLU A 184 4.32 0.88 0.31
N LEU A 185 4.01 1.50 1.46
CA LEU A 185 2.75 2.23 1.66
C LEU A 185 2.61 3.38 0.67
N ARG A 186 3.70 4.10 0.42
CA ARG A 186 3.73 5.26 -0.45
C ARG A 186 3.50 4.92 -1.93
N ALA A 187 3.72 3.67 -2.35
CA ALA A 187 3.61 3.22 -3.73
C ALA A 187 2.18 2.82 -4.18
N SER A 188 1.16 2.90 -3.31
CA SER A 188 -0.18 2.38 -3.57
C SER A 188 -1.18 3.49 -4.00
N GLY A 189 -1.64 3.47 -5.26
CA GLY A 189 -2.75 4.29 -5.78
C GLY A 189 -3.11 3.90 -7.24
N GLU A 190 -4.32 4.27 -7.72
CA GLU A 190 -4.73 4.59 -9.12
C GLU A 190 -6.01 3.99 -9.78
N GLY A 191 -6.48 4.66 -10.87
CA GLY A 191 -7.81 4.78 -11.53
C GLY A 191 -8.39 3.75 -12.53
N PHE A 192 -8.90 2.58 -12.11
CA PHE A 192 -9.87 1.75 -12.90
C PHE A 192 -11.05 1.30 -12.02
N THR A 193 -12.01 0.50 -12.51
CA THR A 193 -13.09 -0.02 -11.62
C THR A 193 -12.60 -1.09 -10.64
N THR A 194 -11.46 -1.75 -10.92
CA THR A 194 -10.83 -2.65 -9.96
C THR A 194 -9.30 -2.62 -10.10
N LEU A 195 -8.61 -2.13 -9.08
CA LEU A 195 -7.15 -2.11 -8.98
C LEU A 195 -6.67 -3.32 -8.16
N ILE A 196 -5.77 -4.11 -8.72
CA ILE A 196 -5.04 -5.16 -8.01
C ILE A 196 -3.64 -4.66 -7.71
N ILE A 197 -3.30 -4.52 -6.43
CA ILE A 197 -1.95 -4.16 -5.96
C ILE A 197 -1.23 -5.45 -5.60
N ALA A 198 -0.28 -5.85 -6.44
CA ALA A 198 0.61 -6.97 -6.19
C ALA A 198 1.87 -6.50 -5.45
N THR A 199 2.17 -7.12 -4.32
CA THR A 199 3.39 -6.87 -3.54
C THR A 199 3.81 -8.12 -2.79
N ASP A 200 5.10 -8.29 -2.55
CA ASP A 200 5.65 -9.32 -1.67
C ASP A 200 5.65 -8.91 -0.18
N SER A 201 5.20 -7.69 0.13
CA SER A 201 5.05 -7.20 1.50
C SER A 201 3.82 -7.76 2.20
N GLU A 202 4.06 -8.67 3.14
CA GLU A 202 3.01 -9.11 4.06
C GLU A 202 2.52 -7.97 4.96
N TYR A 203 3.41 -7.06 5.36
CA TYR A 203 3.05 -5.91 6.19
C TYR A 203 1.97 -5.05 5.53
N VAL A 204 2.12 -4.78 4.24
CA VAL A 204 1.16 -3.98 3.47
C VAL A 204 -0.12 -4.75 3.20
N VAL A 205 -0.02 -6.00 2.72
CA VAL A 205 -1.20 -6.80 2.35
C VAL A 205 -2.07 -7.06 3.58
N GLU A 206 -1.50 -7.54 4.68
CA GLU A 206 -2.25 -7.83 5.89
C GLU A 206 -2.65 -6.55 6.63
N GLY A 207 -1.81 -5.52 6.61
CA GLY A 207 -2.13 -4.20 7.16
C GLY A 207 -3.38 -3.60 6.51
N ALA A 208 -3.39 -3.54 5.18
CA ALA A 208 -4.47 -2.95 4.39
C ALA A 208 -5.75 -3.79 4.41
N THR A 209 -5.64 -5.12 4.46
CA THR A 209 -6.80 -6.02 4.34
C THR A 209 -7.33 -6.57 5.65
N SER A 210 -6.60 -6.42 6.76
CA SER A 210 -6.94 -7.02 8.05
C SER A 210 -6.65 -6.08 9.23
N TRP A 211 -5.38 -5.73 9.46
CA TRP A 211 -4.95 -5.12 10.73
C TRP A 211 -5.50 -3.72 10.96
N VAL A 212 -5.67 -2.95 9.89
CA VAL A 212 -6.19 -1.59 9.97
C VAL A 212 -7.58 -1.51 10.61
N ARG A 213 -8.41 -2.55 10.48
CA ARG A 213 -9.71 -2.62 11.18
C ARG A 213 -9.53 -2.59 12.71
N GLY A 214 -8.55 -3.35 13.20
CA GLY A 214 -8.21 -3.38 14.63
C GLY A 214 -7.55 -2.10 15.10
N TRP A 215 -6.68 -1.50 14.28
CA TRP A 215 -6.04 -0.22 14.60
C TRP A 215 -7.07 0.91 14.70
N LEU A 216 -7.99 1.03 13.75
CA LEU A 216 -9.04 2.04 13.77
C LEU A 216 -9.95 1.87 15.00
N ARG A 217 -10.37 0.65 15.31
CA ARG A 217 -11.18 0.35 16.50
C ARG A 217 -10.49 0.73 17.81
N ARG A 218 -9.16 0.61 17.88
CA ARG A 218 -8.37 0.93 19.08
C ARG A 218 -7.75 2.33 19.07
N GLY A 219 -8.19 3.22 18.18
CA GLY A 219 -7.65 4.58 18.09
C GLY A 219 -6.16 4.62 17.74
N TRP A 220 -5.75 3.85 16.73
CA TRP A 220 -4.38 3.70 16.25
C TRP A 220 -3.39 3.13 17.27
N LYS A 221 -3.88 2.18 18.08
CA LYS A 221 -3.06 1.38 19.00
C LYS A 221 -2.94 -0.08 18.55
N THR A 222 -1.74 -0.64 18.71
CA THR A 222 -1.48 -2.07 18.58
C THR A 222 -2.19 -2.84 19.70
N SER A 223 -2.26 -4.17 19.59
CA SER A 223 -2.84 -5.01 20.66
C SER A 223 -2.14 -4.82 22.01
N MET A 224 -0.82 -4.59 21.98
CA MET A 224 -0.01 -4.30 23.15
C MET A 224 -0.19 -2.86 23.69
N GLY A 225 -1.11 -2.08 23.13
CA GLY A 225 -1.39 -0.70 23.54
C GLY A 225 -0.37 0.34 23.06
N ALA A 226 0.66 -0.07 22.32
CA ALA A 226 1.63 0.84 21.72
C ALA A 226 1.02 1.58 20.52
N ALA A 227 1.58 2.73 20.16
CA ALA A 227 1.17 3.46 18.96
C ALA A 227 1.49 2.64 17.69
N VAL A 228 0.56 2.60 16.74
CA VAL A 228 0.78 1.97 15.43
C VAL A 228 1.85 2.75 14.67
N LYS A 229 2.86 2.04 14.17
CA LYS A 229 3.92 2.63 13.33
C LYS A 229 3.37 3.01 11.96
N ASN A 230 3.94 4.07 11.38
CA ASN A 230 3.58 4.58 10.04
C ASN A 230 2.11 5.00 9.92
N ARG A 231 1.48 5.40 11.04
CA ARG A 231 0.09 5.86 11.08
C ARG A 231 -0.20 6.92 10.02
N ASP A 232 0.70 7.89 9.88
CA ASP A 232 0.61 8.98 8.91
C ASP A 232 0.42 8.48 7.47
N LEU A 233 1.21 7.48 7.04
CA LEU A 233 1.08 6.89 5.71
C LEU A 233 -0.14 5.97 5.58
N TRP A 234 -0.52 5.29 6.65
CA TRP A 234 -1.76 4.50 6.67
C TRP A 234 -3.00 5.39 6.54
N GLU A 235 -3.02 6.54 7.20
CA GLU A 235 -4.11 7.52 7.10
C GLU A 235 -4.24 8.06 5.67
N VAL A 236 -3.12 8.40 5.02
CA VAL A 236 -3.13 8.78 3.59
C VAL A 236 -3.64 7.64 2.71
N LEU A 237 -3.10 6.43 2.88
CA LEU A 237 -3.49 5.28 2.06
C LEU A 237 -4.99 4.92 2.21
N LEU A 238 -5.54 5.02 3.42
CA LEU A 238 -6.97 4.85 3.65
C LEU A 238 -7.81 5.96 3.01
N GLY A 239 -7.29 7.20 3.00
CA GLY A 239 -7.88 8.32 2.28
C GLY A 239 -8.00 8.03 0.78
N GLU A 240 -6.91 7.58 0.15
CA GLU A 240 -6.87 7.18 -1.26
C GLU A 240 -7.89 6.08 -1.57
N PHE A 241 -8.01 5.05 -0.71
CA PHE A 241 -9.01 4.00 -0.90
C PHE A 241 -10.44 4.52 -0.83
N LYS A 242 -10.70 5.46 0.10
CA LYS A 242 -12.02 6.09 0.22
C LYS A 242 -12.35 6.91 -1.02
N GLU A 243 -11.39 7.70 -1.51
CA GLU A 243 -11.55 8.48 -2.73
C GLU A 243 -11.78 7.57 -3.94
N HIS A 244 -10.93 6.57 -4.17
CA HIS A 244 -11.09 5.60 -5.24
C HIS A 244 -12.45 4.89 -5.19
N ALA A 245 -12.90 4.48 -4.01
CA ALA A 245 -14.23 3.87 -3.86
C ALA A 245 -15.38 4.83 -4.18
N ALA A 246 -15.25 6.11 -3.85
CA ALA A 246 -16.22 7.13 -4.24
C ALA A 246 -16.29 7.30 -5.77
N TRP A 247 -15.19 7.05 -6.49
CA TRP A 247 -15.12 6.97 -7.95
C TRP A 247 -15.57 5.62 -8.54
N GLY A 248 -16.06 4.69 -7.71
CA GLY A 248 -16.53 3.37 -8.14
C GLY A 248 -15.43 2.36 -8.40
N MET A 249 -14.25 2.55 -7.79
CA MET A 249 -13.14 1.61 -7.86
C MET A 249 -13.06 0.70 -6.63
N ASP A 250 -12.87 -0.58 -6.88
CA ASP A 250 -12.52 -1.58 -5.88
C ASP A 250 -11.00 -1.79 -5.85
N VAL A 251 -10.37 -1.69 -4.68
CA VAL A 251 -8.93 -1.95 -4.50
C VAL A 251 -8.74 -3.29 -3.82
N LYS A 252 -7.87 -4.14 -4.37
CA LYS A 252 -7.53 -5.46 -3.80
C LYS A 252 -6.03 -5.64 -3.71
N PHE A 253 -5.59 -6.36 -2.68
CA PHE A 253 -4.17 -6.66 -2.46
C PHE A 253 -3.86 -8.13 -2.75
N TRP A 254 -2.82 -8.37 -3.55
CA TRP A 254 -2.32 -9.71 -3.85
C TRP A 254 -0.91 -9.88 -3.27
N ARG A 255 -0.78 -10.70 -2.21
CA ARG A 255 0.53 -11.14 -1.72
C ARG A 255 1.14 -12.11 -2.74
N ILE A 256 2.26 -11.73 -3.34
CA ILE A 256 2.97 -12.53 -4.34
C ILE A 256 4.35 -12.96 -3.83
N PRO A 257 4.91 -14.06 -4.35
CA PRO A 257 6.32 -14.39 -4.13
C PRO A 257 7.24 -13.31 -4.69
N ARG A 258 8.38 -13.08 -4.03
CA ARG A 258 9.34 -12.02 -4.38
C ARG A 258 9.94 -12.20 -5.77
N GLU A 259 10.12 -13.44 -6.20
CA GLU A 259 10.59 -13.78 -7.56
C GLU A 259 9.65 -13.27 -8.67
N TRP A 260 8.40 -12.94 -8.33
CA TRP A 260 7.44 -12.35 -9.26
C TRP A 260 7.43 -10.82 -9.23
N ASN A 261 8.11 -10.19 -8.26
CA ASN A 261 8.13 -8.74 -8.03
C ASN A 261 9.49 -8.08 -8.37
N THR A 262 10.33 -8.75 -9.18
CA THR A 262 11.74 -8.36 -9.40
C THR A 262 11.93 -6.97 -9.98
N GLU A 263 11.01 -6.53 -10.86
CA GLU A 263 11.14 -5.24 -11.52
C GLU A 263 10.79 -4.07 -10.57
N ALA A 264 9.75 -4.22 -9.75
CA ALA A 264 9.45 -3.25 -8.70
C ALA A 264 10.58 -3.24 -7.64
N ASP A 265 11.11 -4.41 -7.26
CA ASP A 265 12.28 -4.50 -6.37
C ASP A 265 13.46 -3.67 -6.88
N ARG A 266 13.79 -3.85 -8.17
CA ARG A 266 14.86 -3.15 -8.84
C ARG A 266 14.64 -1.64 -8.83
N TYR A 267 13.45 -1.17 -9.20
CA TYR A 267 13.16 0.26 -9.27
C TYR A 267 13.11 0.94 -7.90
N ALA A 268 12.55 0.27 -6.88
CA ALA A 268 12.60 0.78 -5.51
C ALA A 268 14.04 0.89 -4.99
N GLY A 269 14.89 -0.09 -5.33
CA GLY A 269 16.32 -0.07 -5.00
C GLY A 269 17.08 1.09 -5.67
N LEU A 270 16.79 1.34 -6.96
CA LEU A 270 17.34 2.50 -7.67
C LEU A 270 16.86 3.82 -7.07
N ALA A 271 15.58 3.92 -6.72
CA ALA A 271 15.00 5.09 -6.08
C ALA A 271 15.66 5.38 -4.72
N ALA A 272 15.91 4.33 -3.92
CA ALA A 272 16.59 4.44 -2.63
C ALA A 272 18.03 4.98 -2.75
N ALA A 273 18.68 4.78 -3.90
CA ALA A 273 20.03 5.26 -4.14
C ALA A 273 20.11 6.76 -4.50
N ARG A 274 19.00 7.40 -4.91
CA ARG A 274 18.94 8.82 -5.35
C ARG A 274 19.24 9.84 -4.24
N ASP A 275 19.40 11.10 -4.63
CA ASP A 275 19.61 12.25 -3.74
C ASP A 275 18.39 12.52 -2.84
N GLU A 276 18.58 13.30 -1.77
CA GLU A 276 17.58 13.53 -0.73
C GLU A 276 16.35 14.29 -1.25
N LYS A 277 15.18 13.83 -0.81
CA LYS A 277 13.91 14.55 -0.97
C LYS A 277 13.41 14.96 0.41
N GLU A 278 13.26 16.26 0.60
CA GLU A 278 12.89 16.84 1.91
C GLU A 278 11.39 16.81 2.18
N GLU A 279 10.59 17.14 1.18
CA GLU A 279 9.16 17.38 1.33
C GLU A 279 8.32 16.33 0.64
N PHE A 280 7.30 15.82 1.33
CA PHE A 280 6.26 14.96 0.76
C PHE A 280 5.60 15.65 -0.43
N GLN A 281 5.47 14.92 -1.54
CA GLN A 281 4.82 15.43 -2.74
C GLN A 281 3.71 14.49 -3.17
N ASP A 282 2.52 15.02 -3.42
CA ASP A 282 1.47 14.27 -4.09
C ASP A 282 1.94 13.87 -5.49
N LEU A 283 1.77 12.59 -5.83
CA LEU A 283 2.12 12.12 -7.17
C LEU A 283 0.90 12.27 -8.05
N MET A 284 0.78 13.47 -8.63
CA MET A 284 -0.28 13.80 -9.56
C MET A 284 0.20 13.61 -11.00
N GLY A 285 -0.60 12.93 -11.83
CA GLY A 285 -0.38 12.89 -13.28
C GLY A 285 0.64 11.86 -13.77
N VAL A 286 1.09 10.93 -12.92
CA VAL A 286 1.46 9.64 -13.47
C VAL A 286 0.13 9.04 -13.94
N LEU A 287 -0.04 8.87 -15.24
CA LEU A 287 -1.15 8.09 -15.73
C LEU A 287 -0.80 6.64 -15.33
N VAL A 288 -1.19 6.13 -14.15
CA VAL A 288 -1.27 4.70 -13.81
C VAL A 288 -2.70 4.15 -13.95
#